data_AF-A0A8C8RE43-F1
#
_entry.id   AF-A0A8C8RE43-F1
#
_cell.length_a   1.000
_cell.length_b   1.000
_cell.length_c   1.000
_cell.angle_alpha   90.00
_cell.angle_beta   90.00
_cell.angle_gamma   90.00
#
_symmetry.space_group_name_H-M   'P 1'
#
loop_
_entity.id
_entity.type
_entity.pdbx_description
1 polymer ?
#
loop_
_entity_poly.entity_id
_entity_poly.type
_entity_poly.pdbx_seq_one_letter_code
_entity_poly.pdbx_strand_id
1 'polypeptide(L)'
;MDAEIAQLTRCLRHVHKVIEQANEILSCISQPSVCSEVLLSAAGTAYISGLAEVYRVSKRVERGMKTRKGGSEQMQPSLREVDLAWNNLQAFLSLSPTVLQKLLSEPSLGSEIHSPGPDSAPDEVCGICLTEVKGNPEVSAANPVCFYGLSAVLPE
;
A
#
# COMPACT_ATOMS: atom_id res chain seq x y z
N MET A 1 -5.77 10.93 -16.97
CA MET A 1 -5.00 11.68 -15.96
C MET A 1 -5.87 12.13 -14.79
N ASP A 2 -6.80 13.08 -14.92
CA ASP A 2 -7.58 13.59 -13.76
C ASP A 2 -8.47 12.53 -13.09
N ALA A 3 -9.13 11.68 -13.88
CA ALA A 3 -9.95 10.58 -13.34
C ALA A 3 -9.09 9.53 -12.59
N GLU A 4 -7.88 9.26 -13.07
CA GLU A 4 -6.94 8.33 -12.43
C GLU A 4 -6.43 8.93 -11.11
N ILE A 5 -6.04 10.21 -11.11
CA ILE A 5 -5.64 10.94 -9.90
C ILE A 5 -6.79 10.92 -8.87
N ALA A 6 -8.03 11.15 -9.29
CA ALA A 6 -9.19 11.10 -8.40
C ALA A 6 -9.41 9.70 -7.78
N GLN A 7 -9.24 8.64 -8.56
CA GLN A 7 -9.33 7.26 -8.07
C GLN A 7 -8.21 6.92 -7.08
N LEU A 8 -6.97 7.28 -7.40
CA LEU A 8 -5.82 7.04 -6.53
C LEU A 8 -5.92 7.87 -5.24
N THR A 9 -6.35 9.12 -5.30
CA THR A 9 -6.62 9.94 -4.11
C THR A 9 -7.73 9.32 -3.25
N ARG A 10 -8.78 8.75 -3.86
CA ARG A 10 -9.80 8.00 -3.12
C ARG A 10 -9.20 6.76 -2.44
N CYS A 11 -8.32 6.03 -3.11
CA CYS A 11 -7.60 4.89 -2.52
C CYS A 11 -6.80 5.32 -1.29
N LEU A 12 -5.98 6.39 -1.42
CA LEU A 12 -5.19 6.94 -0.31
C LEU A 12 -6.06 7.35 0.87
N ARG A 13 -7.23 7.93 0.63
CA ARG A 13 -8.18 8.29 1.70
C ARG A 13 -8.70 7.07 2.47
N HIS A 14 -8.92 5.94 1.79
CA HIS A 14 -9.34 4.70 2.46
C HIS A 14 -8.18 4.09 3.26
N VAL A 15 -6.97 4.11 2.69
CA VAL A 15 -5.75 3.70 3.41
C VAL A 15 -5.59 4.53 4.68
N HIS A 16 -5.69 5.86 4.57
CA HIS A 16 -5.63 6.77 5.72
C HIS A 16 -6.65 6.39 6.78
N LYS A 17 -7.92 6.25 6.38
CA LYS A 17 -9.02 5.90 7.31
C LYS A 17 -8.76 4.60 8.07
N VAL A 18 -8.26 3.56 7.40
CA VAL A 18 -7.96 2.27 8.06
C VAL A 18 -6.83 2.42 9.09
N ILE A 19 -5.77 3.17 8.77
CA ILE A 19 -4.66 3.41 9.69
C ILE A 19 -5.09 4.32 10.85
N GLU A 20 -5.91 5.32 10.59
CA GLU A 20 -6.45 6.23 11.60
C GLU A 20 -7.37 5.50 12.58
N GLN A 21 -8.22 4.60 12.10
CA GLN A 21 -9.01 3.72 12.97
C GLN A 21 -8.14 2.83 13.86
N ALA A 22 -6.99 2.37 13.37
CA ALA A 22 -6.04 1.64 14.22
C ALA A 22 -5.42 2.52 15.31
N ASN A 23 -5.08 3.77 14.98
CA ASN A 23 -4.61 4.74 15.98
C ASN A 23 -5.67 5.02 17.05
N GLU A 24 -6.93 5.21 16.67
CA GLU A 24 -8.04 5.39 17.60
C GLU A 24 -8.17 4.18 18.55
N ILE A 25 -8.20 2.96 18.03
CA ILE A 25 -8.29 1.72 18.82
C ILE A 25 -7.14 1.65 19.84
N LEU A 26 -5.89 1.88 19.42
CA LEU A 26 -4.73 1.77 20.30
C LEU A 26 -4.67 2.92 21.32
N SER A 27 -5.13 4.13 20.95
CA SER A 27 -5.20 5.27 21.86
C SER A 27 -6.19 5.06 23.02
N CYS A 28 -7.20 4.20 22.84
CA CYS A 28 -8.13 3.83 23.91
C CYS A 28 -7.49 2.93 24.98
N ILE A 29 -6.29 2.38 24.76
CA ILE A 29 -5.60 1.54 25.73
C ILE A 29 -4.78 2.43 26.67
N SER A 30 -5.32 2.68 27.87
CA SER A 30 -4.71 3.62 28.83
C SER A 30 -3.41 3.12 29.46
N GLN A 31 -3.19 1.80 29.52
CA GLN A 31 -2.00 1.19 30.13
C GLN A 31 -1.02 0.70 29.05
N PRO A 32 0.21 1.24 28.99
CA PRO A 32 1.20 0.84 27.98
C PRO A 32 1.59 -0.65 28.02
N SER A 33 1.60 -1.27 29.21
CA SER A 33 1.85 -2.71 29.37
C SER A 33 0.77 -3.55 28.68
N VAL A 34 -0.50 -3.21 28.91
CA VAL A 34 -1.65 -3.87 28.27
C VAL A 34 -1.59 -3.67 26.75
N CYS A 35 -1.22 -2.48 26.27
CA CYS A 35 -1.04 -2.22 24.85
C CYS A 35 0.06 -3.12 24.25
N SER A 36 1.21 -3.24 24.93
CA SER A 36 2.31 -4.11 24.51
C SER A 36 1.88 -5.59 24.45
N GLU A 37 1.15 -6.08 25.45
CA GLU A 37 0.59 -7.44 25.47
C GLU A 37 -0.38 -7.69 24.30
N VAL A 38 -1.29 -6.76 24.04
CA VAL A 38 -2.22 -6.83 22.90
C VAL A 38 -1.44 -6.91 21.59
N LEU A 39 -0.44 -6.05 21.40
CA LEU A 39 0.38 -6.03 20.19
C LEU A 39 1.20 -7.32 20.00
N LEU A 40 1.67 -7.93 21.09
CA LEU A 40 2.43 -9.20 21.09
C LEU A 40 1.54 -10.43 20.91
N SER A 41 0.23 -10.32 21.10
CA SER A 41 -0.69 -11.41 20.84
C SER A 41 -0.67 -11.83 19.36
N ALA A 42 -1.03 -13.08 19.06
CA ALA A 42 -1.12 -13.56 17.69
C ALA A 42 -2.09 -12.73 16.84
N ALA A 43 -3.24 -12.35 17.41
CA ALA A 43 -4.23 -11.50 16.75
C ALA A 43 -3.71 -10.08 16.52
N GLY A 44 -3.05 -9.49 17.52
CA GLY A 44 -2.44 -8.15 17.40
C GLY A 44 -1.34 -8.11 16.34
N THR A 45 -0.44 -9.10 16.37
CA THR A 45 0.64 -9.21 15.36
C THR A 45 0.08 -9.37 13.95
N ALA A 46 -0.95 -10.20 13.76
CA ALA A 46 -1.60 -10.37 12.46
C ALA A 46 -2.31 -9.08 12.00
N TYR A 47 -2.99 -8.38 12.92
CA TYR A 47 -3.65 -7.10 12.65
C TYR A 47 -2.65 -6.04 12.19
N ILE A 48 -1.54 -5.86 12.92
CA ILE A 48 -0.49 -4.90 12.57
C ILE A 48 0.19 -5.27 11.24
N SER A 49 0.38 -6.56 10.96
CA SER A 49 0.92 -7.01 9.67
C SER A 49 -0.03 -6.63 8.52
N GLY A 50 -1.35 -6.79 8.70
CA GLY A 50 -2.36 -6.34 7.74
C GLY A 50 -2.33 -4.83 7.52
N LEU A 51 -2.18 -4.04 8.59
CA LEU A 51 -2.04 -2.58 8.47
C LEU A 51 -0.77 -2.17 7.70
N ALA A 52 0.33 -2.89 7.89
CA ALA A 52 1.55 -2.65 7.12
C ALA A 52 1.34 -2.92 5.63
N GLU A 53 0.60 -3.96 5.25
CA GLU A 53 0.23 -4.20 3.83
C GLU A 53 -0.65 -3.08 3.27
N VAL A 54 -1.61 -2.59 4.06
CA VAL A 54 -2.45 -1.44 3.70
C VAL A 54 -1.62 -0.17 3.52
N TYR A 55 -0.65 0.09 4.39
CA TYR A 55 0.29 1.19 4.23
C TYR A 55 1.16 1.03 2.98
N ARG A 56 1.66 -0.18 2.69
CA ARG A 56 2.46 -0.44 1.46
C ARG A 56 1.69 -0.13 0.18
N VAL A 57 0.35 -0.21 0.18
CA VAL A 57 -0.47 0.26 -0.96
C VAL A 57 -0.19 1.73 -1.26
N SER A 58 -0.14 2.62 -0.25
CA SER A 58 0.15 4.05 -0.49
C SER A 58 1.54 4.25 -1.09
N LYS A 59 2.53 3.45 -0.66
CA LYS A 59 3.89 3.51 -1.19
C LYS A 59 4.01 3.02 -2.62
N ARG A 60 3.25 1.99 -2.98
CA ARG A 60 3.14 1.56 -4.38
C ARG A 60 2.49 2.66 -5.23
N VAL A 61 1.40 3.27 -4.75
CA VAL A 61 0.73 4.41 -5.42
C VAL A 61 1.68 5.60 -5.60
N GLU A 62 2.41 5.99 -4.55
CA GLU A 62 3.40 7.06 -4.59
C GLU A 62 4.48 6.80 -5.65
N ARG A 63 5.02 5.58 -5.68
CA ARG A 63 6.04 5.16 -6.65
C ARG A 63 5.50 5.21 -8.07
N GLY A 64 4.32 4.62 -8.31
CA GLY A 64 3.67 4.62 -9.62
C GLY A 64 3.42 6.03 -10.14
N MET A 65 3.01 6.95 -9.27
CA MET A 65 2.81 8.34 -9.65
C MET A 65 4.09 9.09 -9.97
N LYS A 66 5.21 8.81 -9.27
CA LYS A 66 6.51 9.42 -9.59
C LYS A 66 7.01 9.04 -10.98
N THR A 67 6.61 7.86 -11.49
CA THR A 67 6.98 7.42 -12.85
C THR A 67 6.17 8.10 -13.95
N ARG A 68 5.00 8.69 -13.64
CA ARG A 68 4.16 9.42 -14.60
C ARG A 68 4.33 10.92 -14.42
N LYS A 69 4.85 11.62 -15.45
CA LYS A 69 5.00 13.08 -15.43
C LYS A 69 3.63 13.77 -15.26
N GLY A 70 3.42 14.48 -14.14
CA GLY A 70 2.35 15.50 -14.02
C GLY A 70 1.24 15.27 -12.99
N GLY A 71 1.21 14.19 -12.20
CA GLY A 71 0.12 13.94 -11.23
C GLY A 71 0.51 13.88 -9.75
N SER A 72 1.81 13.90 -9.43
CA SER A 72 2.30 13.70 -8.05
C SER A 72 1.83 14.80 -7.09
N GLU A 73 1.86 16.07 -7.52
CA GLU A 73 1.61 17.22 -6.65
C GLU A 73 0.19 17.25 -6.06
N GLN A 74 -0.83 16.89 -6.86
CA GLN A 74 -2.22 16.85 -6.40
C GLN A 74 -2.47 15.77 -5.33
N MET A 75 -1.66 14.71 -5.31
CA MET A 75 -1.79 13.60 -4.37
C MET A 75 -0.89 13.74 -3.14
N GLN A 76 0.06 14.68 -3.16
CA GLN A 76 0.97 14.92 -2.04
C GLN A 76 0.26 15.13 -0.70
N PRO A 77 -0.85 15.91 -0.60
CA PRO A 77 -1.55 16.07 0.67
C PRO A 77 -2.03 14.74 1.26
N SER A 78 -2.71 13.91 0.47
CA SER A 78 -3.23 12.62 0.94
C SER A 78 -2.13 11.60 1.25
N LEU A 79 -1.01 11.63 0.51
CA LEU A 79 0.16 10.79 0.84
C LEU A 79 0.75 11.18 2.20
N ARG A 80 0.84 12.49 2.49
CA ARG A 80 1.35 13.00 3.78
C ARG A 80 0.43 12.63 4.94
N GLU A 81 -0.89 12.69 4.75
CA GLU A 81 -1.85 12.24 5.76
C GLU A 81 -1.63 10.76 6.12
N VAL A 82 -1.50 9.90 5.10
CA VAL A 82 -1.19 8.47 5.30
C VAL A 82 0.13 8.27 6.04
N ASP A 83 1.18 9.00 5.66
CA ASP A 83 2.49 8.92 6.33
C ASP A 83 2.44 9.39 7.79
N LEU A 84 1.70 10.45 8.07
CA LEU A 84 1.51 10.94 9.43
C LEU A 84 0.76 9.91 10.29
N ALA A 85 -0.34 9.36 9.79
CA ALA A 85 -1.10 8.33 10.49
C ALA A 85 -0.26 7.07 10.74
N TRP A 86 0.57 6.67 9.77
CA TRP A 86 1.49 5.55 9.93
C TRP A 86 2.59 5.83 10.96
N ASN A 87 3.18 7.01 10.96
CA ASN A 87 4.18 7.40 11.97
C ASN A 87 3.59 7.41 13.38
N ASN A 88 2.36 7.89 13.54
CA ASN A 88 1.64 7.83 14.81
C ASN A 88 1.43 6.37 15.25
N LEU A 89 1.07 5.48 14.31
CA LEU A 89 0.90 4.06 14.60
C LEU A 89 2.22 3.43 15.06
N GLN A 90 3.34 3.75 14.40
CA GLN A 90 4.66 3.27 14.78
C GLN A 90 5.07 3.70 16.19
N ALA A 91 4.58 4.85 16.69
CA ALA A 91 4.83 5.26 18.07
C ALA A 91 4.25 4.26 19.08
N PHE A 92 3.07 3.70 18.83
CA PHE A 92 2.53 2.61 19.66
C PHE A 92 3.35 1.33 19.53
N LEU A 93 3.82 1.01 18.32
CA LEU A 93 4.63 -0.19 18.07
C LEU A 93 6.01 -0.12 18.74
N SER A 94 6.51 1.07 19.05
CA SER A 94 7.75 1.24 19.81
C SER A 94 7.66 0.68 21.24
N LEU A 95 6.44 0.50 21.77
CA LEU A 95 6.18 -0.21 23.04
C LEU A 95 6.42 -1.72 22.93
N SER A 96 6.57 -2.24 21.69
CA SER A 96 6.87 -3.64 21.41
C SER A 96 7.94 -3.75 20.30
N PRO A 97 9.23 -3.61 20.65
CA PRO A 97 10.33 -3.58 19.69
C PRO A 97 10.39 -4.80 18.77
N THR A 98 9.96 -5.97 19.25
CA THR A 98 9.92 -7.21 18.46
C THR A 98 8.88 -7.16 17.34
N VAL A 99 7.71 -6.55 17.59
CA VAL A 99 6.68 -6.37 16.56
C VAL A 99 7.16 -5.37 15.52
N LEU A 100 7.73 -4.24 15.96
CA LEU A 100 8.29 -3.23 15.07
C LEU A 100 9.42 -3.81 14.19
N GLN A 101 10.34 -4.57 14.78
CA GLN A 101 11.44 -5.21 14.04
C GLN A 101 10.93 -6.16 12.95
N LYS A 102 9.92 -6.99 13.25
CA LYS A 102 9.34 -7.90 12.25
C LYS A 102 8.76 -7.14 11.07
N LEU A 103 8.00 -6.07 11.31
CA LEU A 103 7.40 -5.27 10.25
C LEU A 103 8.43 -4.59 9.34
N LEU A 104 9.52 -4.10 9.94
CA LEU A 104 10.61 -3.46 9.19
C LEU A 104 11.47 -4.47 8.42
N SER A 105 11.50 -5.73 8.86
CA SER A 105 12.33 -6.79 8.27
C SER A 105 11.61 -7.55 7.15
N GLU A 106 10.27 -7.55 7.12
CA GLU A 106 9.50 -8.22 6.06
C GLU A 106 9.73 -7.55 4.70
N PRO A 107 10.50 -8.20 3.79
CA PRO A 107 10.68 -7.69 2.45
C PRO A 107 9.34 -7.81 1.72
N SER A 108 8.90 -6.72 1.10
CA SER A 108 7.70 -6.74 0.27
C SER A 108 7.86 -7.77 -0.85
N LEU A 109 7.08 -8.86 -0.80
CA LEU A 109 6.91 -9.80 -1.91
C LEU A 109 6.51 -9.02 -3.17
N GLY A 110 7.45 -8.88 -4.11
CA GLY A 110 7.23 -8.28 -5.42
C GLY A 110 7.84 -6.87 -5.58
N SER A 111 9.16 -6.79 -5.72
CA SER A 111 9.78 -5.64 -6.40
C SER A 111 11.22 -5.95 -6.87
N GLU A 112 11.36 -6.86 -7.83
CA GLU A 112 12.56 -6.89 -8.67
C GLU A 112 12.31 -6.03 -9.91
N ILE A 113 13.05 -4.92 -9.99
CA ILE A 113 13.03 -4.00 -11.14
C ILE A 113 14.05 -4.56 -12.14
N HIS A 114 13.58 -5.20 -13.22
CA HIS A 114 14.41 -5.56 -14.37
C HIS A 114 13.87 -4.84 -15.61
N SER A 115 14.75 -4.12 -16.30
CA SER A 115 14.46 -3.30 -17.47
C SER A 115 13.81 -4.12 -18.61
N PRO A 116 12.84 -3.55 -19.37
CA PRO A 116 12.19 -4.27 -20.47
C PRO A 116 13.09 -4.32 -21.71
N GLY A 117 13.11 -5.48 -22.37
CA GLY A 117 13.64 -5.67 -23.72
C GLY A 117 12.55 -5.39 -24.77
N PRO A 118 12.92 -5.13 -26.04
CA PRO A 118 12.11 -4.37 -27.00
C PRO A 118 10.86 -5.05 -27.60
N ASP A 119 10.39 -6.20 -27.14
CA ASP A 119 9.31 -6.99 -27.81
C ASP A 119 8.26 -7.57 -26.83
N SER A 120 7.45 -6.75 -26.15
CA SER A 120 6.30 -7.25 -25.36
C SER A 120 4.98 -6.51 -25.63
N ALA A 121 3.89 -7.30 -25.66
CA ALA A 121 2.49 -6.93 -25.89
C ALA A 121 1.93 -5.98 -24.79
N PRO A 122 0.68 -5.45 -24.88
CA PRO A 122 0.25 -4.30 -24.06
C PRO A 122 0.40 -4.63 -22.56
N ASP A 123 1.27 -3.87 -21.90
CA ASP A 123 1.74 -4.13 -20.54
C ASP A 123 0.59 -4.24 -19.54
N GLU A 124 0.48 -5.38 -18.86
CA GLU A 124 -0.38 -5.50 -17.69
C GLU A 124 0.17 -4.56 -16.61
N VAL A 125 -0.63 -3.60 -16.19
CA VAL A 125 -0.28 -2.70 -15.09
C VAL A 125 -1.08 -3.07 -13.84
N CYS A 126 -0.46 -2.94 -12.68
CA CYS A 126 -1.13 -3.21 -11.41
C CYS A 126 -2.30 -2.24 -11.25
N GLY A 127 -3.53 -2.74 -11.06
CA GLY A 127 -4.73 -1.90 -10.91
C GLY A 127 -4.73 -0.97 -9.67
N ILE A 128 -3.71 -1.09 -8.81
CA ILE A 128 -3.56 -0.29 -7.59
C ILE A 128 -2.48 0.78 -7.76
N CYS A 129 -1.29 0.41 -8.25
CA CYS A 129 -0.17 1.34 -8.38
C CYS A 129 0.18 1.71 -9.82
N LEU A 130 -0.53 1.15 -10.80
CA LEU A 130 -0.38 1.40 -12.23
C LEU A 130 1.07 1.25 -12.74
N THR A 131 1.89 0.49 -12.00
CA THR A 131 3.22 0.06 -12.41
C THR A 131 3.10 -1.22 -13.22
N GLU A 132 3.98 -1.42 -14.19
CA GLU A 132 4.06 -2.66 -14.99
C GLU A 132 4.17 -3.89 -14.09
N VAL A 133 3.38 -4.92 -14.40
CA VAL A 133 3.39 -6.25 -13.79
C VAL A 133 4.00 -7.17 -14.82
N LYS A 134 5.20 -7.69 -14.55
CA LYS A 134 5.79 -8.71 -15.41
C LYS A 134 5.07 -10.03 -15.14
N GLY A 135 4.39 -10.58 -16.14
CA GLY A 135 3.79 -11.92 -16.07
C GLY A 135 4.88 -12.96 -15.79
N ASN A 136 4.86 -13.56 -14.60
CA ASN A 136 5.75 -14.67 -14.28
C ASN A 136 5.07 -15.97 -14.71
N PRO A 137 5.61 -16.78 -15.64
CA PRO A 137 4.94 -17.99 -16.12
C PRO A 137 4.80 -19.11 -15.08
N GLU A 138 5.27 -18.93 -13.83
CA GLU A 138 5.25 -19.96 -12.78
C GLU A 138 4.35 -19.70 -11.56
N VAL A 139 3.48 -18.68 -11.55
CA VAL A 139 2.53 -18.49 -10.44
C VAL A 139 1.09 -18.36 -10.94
N SER A 140 0.59 -19.46 -11.51
CA SER A 140 -0.85 -19.70 -11.65
C SER A 140 -1.41 -20.21 -10.31
N ALA A 141 -1.72 -19.32 -9.37
CA ALA A 141 -2.57 -19.68 -8.21
C ALA A 141 -3.08 -18.52 -7.34
N ALA A 142 -2.56 -17.28 -7.43
CA ALA A 142 -3.00 -16.19 -6.57
C ALA A 142 -3.39 -14.97 -7.40
N ASN A 143 -4.67 -14.89 -7.76
CA ASN A 143 -5.30 -13.78 -8.52
C ASN A 143 -4.84 -12.40 -8.01
N PRO A 144 -4.02 -11.65 -8.77
CA PRO A 144 -4.06 -10.20 -8.69
C PRO A 144 -5.31 -9.74 -9.45
N VAL A 145 -6.03 -8.77 -8.90
CA VAL A 145 -7.10 -8.09 -9.64
C VAL A 145 -6.46 -7.28 -10.77
N CYS A 146 -6.23 -7.93 -11.90
CA CYS A 146 -5.79 -7.31 -13.14
C CYS A 146 -7.00 -6.67 -13.83
N PHE A 147 -6.97 -5.34 -13.98
CA PHE A 147 -7.89 -4.64 -14.87
C PHE A 147 -7.24 -4.60 -16.25
N TYR A 148 -7.81 -5.32 -17.22
CA TYR A 148 -7.51 -5.06 -18.62
C TYR A 148 -7.94 -3.63 -18.95
N GLY A 149 -6.99 -2.82 -19.42
CA GLY A 149 -7.26 -1.46 -19.82
C GLY A 149 -8.39 -1.44 -20.85
N LEU A 150 -9.50 -0.77 -20.51
CA LEU A 150 -10.53 -0.41 -21.48
C LEU A 150 -9.91 0.54 -22.51
N SER A 151 -9.33 0.01 -23.58
CA SER A 151 -9.35 0.70 -24.86
C SER A 151 -10.75 0.54 -25.42
N ALA A 152 -11.61 1.51 -25.11
CA ALA A 152 -12.87 1.69 -25.82
C ALA A 152 -12.53 2.02 -27.28
N VAL A 153 -12.54 1.00 -28.14
CA VAL A 153 -12.69 1.19 -29.58
C VAL A 153 -14.15 1.55 -29.81
N LEU A 154 -14.42 2.83 -30.04
CA LEU A 154 -15.69 3.29 -30.61
C LEU A 154 -15.71 2.85 -32.09
N PRO A 155 -16.73 2.12 -32.56
CA PRO A 155 -16.97 1.99 -33.99
C PRO A 155 -17.64 3.25 -34.53
N GLU A 156 -17.26 3.63 -35.75
CA GLU A 156 -17.76 4.78 -36.54
C GLU A 156 -19.27 4.79 -36.75
#